data_AF-A0A353HRI8-F1
#
_entry.id   AF-A0A353HRI8-F1
#
_cell.length_a   1.000
_cell.length_b   1.000
_cell.length_c   1.000
_cell.angle_alpha   90.00
_cell.angle_beta   90.00
_cell.angle_gamma   90.00
#
_symmetry.space_group_name_H-M   'P 1'
#
loop_
_entity.id
_entity.type
_entity.pdbx_description
1 polymer ?
#
loop_
_entity_poly.entity_id
_entity_poly.type
_entity_poly.pdbx_seq_one_letter_code
_entity_poly.pdbx_strand_id
1 'polypeptide(L)' 'FLGAGAILKQRDKNDIRGLTTAASVWLTAAVGIAAGMGREATAVLSALFALVILAIVRPPKR' A
#
# COMPACT_ATOMS: atom_id res chain seq x y z
N PHE A 1 -6.08 8.86 -8.59
CA PHE A 1 -7.24 8.92 -7.68
C PHE A 1 -7.76 7.54 -7.22
N LEU A 2 -7.34 6.41 -7.81
CA LEU A 2 -7.86 5.07 -7.49
C LEU A 2 -7.82 4.71 -5.99
N GLY A 3 -6.76 5.08 -5.27
CA GLY A 3 -6.67 4.84 -3.83
C GLY A 3 -7.65 5.65 -2.97
N ALA A 4 -8.06 6.85 -3.41
CA ALA A 4 -8.89 7.74 -2.58
C ALA A 4 -10.28 7.14 -2.28
N GLY A 5 -10.84 6.34 -3.21
CA GLY A 5 -12.10 5.64 -3.02
C GLY A 5 -12.06 4.56 -1.92
N ALA A 6 -10.87 4.11 -1.52
CA ALA A 6 -10.72 3.19 -0.40
C ALA A 6 -10.66 3.90 0.96
N ILE A 7 -10.50 5.22 1.01
CA ILE A 7 -10.40 6.00 2.25
C ILE A 7 -11.81 6.40 2.71
N LEU A 8 -12.22 5.91 3.87
CA LEU A 8 -13.52 6.19 4.47
C LEU A 8 -13.35 6.93 5.80
N LYS A 9 -13.91 8.13 5.89
CA LYS A 9 -13.93 8.93 7.12
C LYS A 9 -15.30 8.83 7.79
N GLN A 10 -15.35 8.27 8.99
CA GLN A 10 -16.60 8.23 9.76
C GLN A 10 -16.87 9.62 10.37
N ARG A 11 -18.13 10.06 10.39
CA ARG A 11 -18.47 11.45 10.79
C ARG A 11 -18.29 11.72 12.29
N ASP A 12 -18.48 10.71 13.12
CA ASP A 12 -18.59 10.88 14.59
C ASP A 12 -17.35 10.45 15.38
N LYS A 13 -16.34 9.88 14.72
CA LYS A 13 -15.07 9.49 15.33
C LYS A 13 -13.95 9.89 14.37
N ASN A 14 -12.79 10.30 14.89
CA ASN A 14 -11.55 10.44 14.12
C ASN A 14 -11.01 9.06 13.62
N ASP A 15 -11.92 8.13 13.29
CA ASP A 15 -11.64 6.82 12.72
C ASP A 15 -11.62 6.95 11.19
N ILE A 16 -10.42 6.85 10.61
CA ILE A 16 -10.20 6.80 9.17
C ILE A 16 -9.90 5.36 8.79
N ARG A 17 -10.79 4.76 8.00
CA ARG A 17 -10.63 3.39 7.52
C ARG A 17 -10.11 3.37 6.09
N GLY A 18 -9.37 2.30 5.78
CA GLY A 18 -8.88 2.05 4.43
C GLY A 18 -7.72 2.93 3.95
N LEU A 19 -7.15 3.78 4.82
CA LEU A 19 -5.94 4.56 4.52
C LEU A 19 -4.76 3.67 4.09
N THR A 20 -4.50 2.58 4.81
CA THR A 20 -3.44 1.60 4.45
C THR A 20 -3.74 0.91 3.12
N THR A 21 -5.01 0.60 2.84
CA THR A 21 -5.44 -0.03 1.58
C THR A 21 -5.22 0.91 0.40
N ALA A 22 -5.58 2.19 0.57
CA ALA A 22 -5.35 3.23 -0.43
C ALA A 22 -3.85 3.39 -0.75
N ALA A 23 -3.02 3.43 0.29
CA ALA A 23 -1.56 3.51 0.16
C ALA A 23 -0.98 2.27 -0.53
N SER A 24 -1.44 1.06 -0.16
CA SER A 24 -0.94 -0.19 -0.78
C SER A 24 -1.26 -0.28 -2.26
N VAL A 25 -2.44 0.19 -2.71
CA VAL A 25 -2.80 0.20 -4.14
C VAL A 25 -1.84 1.07 -4.95
N TRP A 26 -1.53 2.26 -4.45
CA TRP A 26 -0.55 3.15 -5.10
C TRP A 26 0.85 2.55 -5.15
N LEU A 27 1.28 1.94 -4.05
CA LEU A 27 2.58 1.31 -3.94
C LEU A 27 2.72 0.12 -4.91
N THR A 28 1.71 -0.74 -4.99
CA THR A 28 1.68 -1.87 -5.93
C THR A 28 1.74 -1.39 -7.38
N ALA A 29 1.04 -0.29 -7.71
CA ALA A 29 1.13 0.30 -9.05
C ALA A 29 2.54 0.81 -9.37
N ALA A 30 3.19 1.50 -8.42
CA ALA A 30 4.56 1.98 -8.59
C ALA A 30 5.56 0.84 -8.77
N VAL A 31 5.41 -0.25 -8.00
CA VAL A 31 6.22 -1.47 -8.16
C VAL A 31 6.02 -2.09 -9.54
N GLY A 32 4.76 -2.19 -10.01
CA GLY A 32 4.44 -2.72 -11.34
C GLY A 32 5.04 -1.87 -12.47
N ILE A 33 5.01 -0.54 -12.34
CA ILE A 33 5.66 0.38 -13.29
C ILE A 33 7.18 0.17 -13.29
N ALA A 34 7.81 0.04 -12.11
CA ALA A 34 9.24 -0.21 -12.01
C ALA A 34 9.64 -1.53 -12.69
N ALA A 35 8.88 -2.61 -12.47
CA ALA A 35 9.08 -3.90 -13.12
C ALA A 35 8.88 -3.79 -14.64
N GLY A 36 7.82 -3.15 -15.10
CA GLY A 36 7.54 -2.96 -16.54
C GLY A 36 8.60 -2.16 -17.29
N MET A 37 9.37 -1.31 -16.60
CA MET A 37 10.52 -0.57 -17.15
C MET A 37 11.84 -1.36 -17.09
N GLY A 38 11.82 -2.63 -16.71
CA GLY A 38 13.03 -3.46 -16.56
C GLY A 38 13.88 -3.13 -15.34
N ARG A 39 13.35 -2.35 -14.38
CA ARG A 39 14.07 -1.98 -13.14
C ARG A 39 13.84 -3.01 -12.05
N GLU A 40 14.22 -4.25 -12.33
CA GLU A 40 13.92 -5.42 -11.47
C GLU A 40 14.42 -5.23 -10.03
N ALA A 41 15.66 -4.76 -9.85
CA ALA A 41 16.24 -4.54 -8.53
C ALA A 41 15.41 -3.51 -7.71
N THR A 42 14.97 -2.43 -8.35
CA THR A 42 14.15 -1.39 -7.69
C THR A 42 12.75 -1.92 -7.38
N ALA A 43 12.16 -2.71 -8.27
CA ALA A 43 10.84 -3.31 -8.08
C ALA A 43 10.83 -4.30 -6.90
N VAL A 44 11.80 -5.23 -6.88
CA VAL A 44 11.94 -6.22 -5.80
C VAL A 44 12.19 -5.54 -4.46
N LEU A 45 13.11 -4.58 -4.41
CA LEU A 45 13.43 -3.86 -3.18
C LEU A 45 12.20 -3.09 -2.64
N SER A 46 11.47 -2.40 -3.52
CA SER A 46 10.27 -1.65 -3.15
C SER A 46 9.15 -2.59 -2.66
N ALA A 47 8.98 -3.75 -3.29
CA ALA A 47 8.03 -4.77 -2.86
C ALA A 47 8.37 -5.35 -1.49
N LEU A 48 9.65 -5.64 -1.22
CA LEU A 48 10.10 -6.13 0.08
C LEU A 48 9.83 -5.11 1.18
N PHE A 49 10.18 -3.84 0.96
CA PHE A 49 9.86 -2.79 1.92
C PHE A 49 8.35 -2.64 2.13
N ALA A 50 7.54 -2.71 1.07
CA ALA A 50 6.09 -2.68 1.18
C ALA A 50 5.56 -3.79 2.10
N LEU A 51 6.05 -5.02 1.92
CA LEU A 51 5.65 -6.17 2.71
C LEU A 51 6.10 -6.05 4.18
N VAL A 52 7.34 -5.58 4.42
CA VAL A 52 7.84 -5.34 5.78
C VAL A 52 6.99 -4.31 6.50
N ILE A 53 6.72 -3.17 5.86
CA ILE A 53 5.89 -2.10 6.44
C ILE A 53 4.48 -2.63 6.71
N LEU A 54 3.88 -3.35 5.76
CA LEU A 54 2.54 -3.90 5.93
C LEU A 54 2.48 -4.93 7.07
N ALA A 55 3.49 -5.79 7.19
CA ALA A 55 3.58 -6.79 8.25
C ALA A 55 3.72 -6.14 9.64
N ILE A 56 4.43 -5.02 9.76
CA ILE A 56 4.55 -4.27 11.02
C ILE A 56 3.25 -3.55 11.37
N VAL A 57 2.63 -2.88 10.39
CA VAL A 57 1.42 -2.06 10.61
C VAL A 57 0.15 -2.92 10.77
N ARG A 58 0.09 -4.07 10.10
CA ARG A 58 -0.97 -5.09 10.23
C ARG A 58 -0.33 -6.46 10.43
N PRO A 59 0.05 -6.82 11.66
CA PRO A 59 0.59 -8.15 11.92
C PRO A 59 -0.40 -9.22 11.45
N PRO A 60 0.07 -10.25 10.73
CA PRO A 60 -0.79 -11.33 10.26
C PRO A 60 -1.48 -11.98 11.46
N LYS A 61 -2.81 -12.02 11.42
CA LYS A 61 -3.60 -12.72 12.43
C LYS A 61 -3.29 -14.21 12.28
N ARG A 62 -2.58 -14.80 13.24
CA ARG A 62 -2.33 -16.25 13.32
C ARG A 62 -3.65 -17.01 13.43
#